data_AF-Q5BYC7-F1
#
_entry.id   AF-Q5BYC7-F1
#
_cell.length_a   1.000
_cell.length_b   1.000
_cell.length_c   1.000
_cell.angle_alpha   90.00
_cell.angle_beta   90.00
_cell.angle_gamma   90.00
#
_symmetry.space_group_name_H-M   'P 1'
#
loop_
_entity.id
_entity.type
_entity.pdbx_description
1 polymer ?
#
loop_
_entity_poly.entity_id
_entity_poly.type
_entity_poly.pdbx_seq_one_letter_code
_entity_poly.pdbx_strand_id
1 'polypeptide(L)'
;FKCLSERLFDFLCGCIMQSISWHPCFIFHLCVITLRLFIRRPLFESFITSYLLYVSFGGWRYQRVFFLTILRDLIGLKCFIMVRLSILWLQWTKRTFADMFKSTVKKRGSEKVAIYFENQVWTFGQLDAYSNKVANYLVKCGFKRGDILLLFMNSCPAYIGIWLGAAKVGVATGLINTNLCKGSLINSI
;
A
#
# COMPACT_ATOMS: atom_id res chain seq x y z
N PHE A 1 3.57 -17.60 20.55
CA PHE A 1 4.41 -16.93 21.57
C PHE A 1 5.88 -16.77 21.19
N LYS A 2 6.55 -17.71 20.49
CA LYS A 2 7.95 -17.54 20.06
C LYS A 2 8.20 -16.47 18.97
N CYS A 3 7.27 -16.28 18.03
CA CYS A 3 7.43 -15.31 16.92
C CYS A 3 7.26 -13.83 17.33
N LEU A 4 6.66 -13.54 18.49
CA LEU A 4 6.46 -12.17 18.98
C LEU A 4 7.70 -11.63 19.68
N SER A 5 8.49 -12.51 20.32
CA SER A 5 9.70 -12.18 21.07
C SER A 5 10.84 -11.71 20.17
N GLU A 6 11.06 -12.39 19.04
CA GLU A 6 12.11 -12.03 18.07
C GLU A 6 11.81 -10.68 17.40
N ARG A 7 10.54 -10.44 17.03
CA ARG A 7 10.11 -9.14 16.49
C ARG A 7 10.23 -8.00 17.50
N LEU A 8 9.96 -8.25 18.77
CA LEU A 8 10.12 -7.24 19.82
C LEU A 8 11.60 -6.91 20.06
N PHE A 9 12.48 -7.91 19.99
CA PHE A 9 13.93 -7.74 20.12
C PHE A 9 14.52 -6.99 18.93
N ASP A 10 14.11 -7.29 17.69
CA ASP A 10 14.50 -6.54 16.50
C ASP A 10 13.95 -5.10 16.50
N PHE A 11 12.74 -4.90 17.02
CA PHE A 11 12.14 -3.56 17.15
C PHE A 11 12.80 -2.73 18.25
N LEU A 12 13.15 -3.34 19.38
CA LEU A 12 13.90 -2.71 20.47
C LEU A 12 15.35 -2.43 20.08
N CYS A 13 16.03 -3.35 19.40
CA CYS A 13 17.39 -3.16 18.91
C CYS A 13 17.43 -2.11 17.80
N GLY A 14 16.43 -2.10 16.91
CA GLY A 14 16.20 -1.05 15.92
C GLY A 14 15.97 0.32 16.55
N CYS A 15 15.11 0.42 17.58
CA CYS A 15 14.83 1.67 18.30
C CYS A 15 16.02 2.17 19.15
N ILE A 16 16.79 1.27 19.76
CA ILE A 16 18.01 1.62 20.52
C ILE A 16 19.11 2.12 19.57
N MET A 17 19.28 1.51 18.39
CA MET A 17 20.14 2.04 17.32
C MET A 17 19.61 3.35 16.71
N GLN A 18 18.30 3.61 16.80
CA GLN A 18 17.70 4.85 16.31
C GLN A 18 17.98 6.05 17.24
N SER A 19 18.20 5.82 18.53
CA SER A 19 18.49 6.90 19.49
C SER A 19 19.92 7.45 19.42
N ILE A 20 20.88 6.71 18.83
CA ILE A 20 22.32 7.07 18.82
C ILE A 20 22.83 7.55 17.44
N SER A 21 21.97 7.60 16.41
CA SER A 21 22.40 7.90 15.03
C SER A 21 22.32 9.38 14.59
N TRP A 22 21.80 10.29 15.42
CA TRP A 22 21.68 11.71 15.08
C TRP A 22 22.98 12.51 15.29
N HIS A 23 23.92 11.97 16.07
CA HIS A 23 25.16 12.66 16.43
C HIS A 23 25.98 13.14 15.22
N PRO A 24 26.27 12.34 14.19
CA PRO A 24 27.16 12.79 13.12
C PRO A 24 26.53 13.85 12.21
N CYS A 25 25.23 13.79 11.93
CA CYS A 25 24.53 14.82 11.15
C CYS A 25 24.40 16.14 11.92
N PHE A 26 24.11 16.08 13.22
CA PHE A 26 24.05 17.26 14.09
C PHE A 26 25.43 17.92 14.25
N ILE A 27 26.48 17.11 14.40
CA ILE A 27 27.88 17.58 14.44
C ILE A 27 28.27 18.23 13.11
N PHE A 28 27.88 17.68 11.96
CA PHE A 28 28.10 18.31 10.65
C PHE A 28 27.47 19.69 10.55
N HIS A 29 26.19 19.85 10.94
CA HIS A 29 25.51 21.14 10.93
C HIS A 29 26.12 22.14 11.92
N LEU A 30 26.46 21.68 13.13
CA LEU A 30 27.11 22.50 14.15
C LEU A 30 28.49 23.00 13.69
N CYS A 31 29.28 22.14 13.02
CA CYS A 31 30.58 22.50 12.43
C CYS A 31 30.44 23.53 11.30
N VAL A 32 29.45 23.41 10.41
CA VAL A 32 29.21 24.44 9.36
C VAL A 32 28.85 25.79 9.98
N ILE A 33 28.01 25.78 11.02
CA ILE A 33 27.56 27.01 11.69
C ILE A 33 28.72 27.66 12.45
N THR A 34 29.53 26.91 13.19
CA THR A 34 30.68 27.44 13.94
C THR A 34 31.77 27.96 13.01
N LEU A 35 32.13 27.23 11.94
CA LEU A 35 33.10 27.68 10.94
C LEU A 35 32.65 28.98 10.25
N ARG A 36 31.34 29.12 9.99
CA ARG A 36 30.78 30.33 9.36
C ARG A 36 30.72 31.52 10.32
N LEU A 37 30.25 31.33 11.55
CA LEU A 37 30.04 32.42 12.51
C LEU A 37 31.36 32.94 13.10
N PHE A 38 32.34 32.06 13.34
CA PHE A 38 33.60 32.45 13.99
C PHE A 38 34.71 32.87 13.03
N ILE A 39 34.81 32.23 11.85
CA ILE A 39 35.98 32.39 10.96
C ILE A 39 35.66 33.28 9.74
N ARG A 40 34.41 33.75 9.58
CA ARG A 40 33.94 34.52 8.39
C ARG A 40 34.37 33.90 7.05
N ARG A 41 34.51 32.58 7.00
CA ARG A 41 34.91 31.86 5.78
C ARG A 41 33.76 31.89 4.77
N PRO A 42 34.07 31.89 3.46
CA PRO A 42 33.03 31.75 2.44
C PRO A 42 32.25 30.44 2.66
N LEU A 43 30.96 30.50 2.36
CA LEU A 43 29.99 29.44 2.66
C LEU A 43 30.40 28.10 2.06
N PHE A 44 30.94 28.13 0.83
CA PHE A 44 31.35 26.94 0.08
C PHE A 44 32.51 26.17 0.75
N GLU A 45 33.56 26.87 1.17
CA GLU A 45 34.70 26.29 1.90
C GLU A 45 34.28 25.63 3.22
N SER A 46 33.33 26.24 3.93
CA SER A 46 32.81 25.71 5.20
C SER A 46 32.01 24.42 5.02
N PHE A 47 31.28 24.29 3.91
CA PHE A 47 30.57 23.06 3.57
C PHE A 47 31.51 21.92 3.20
N ILE A 48 32.53 22.19 2.39
CA ILE A 48 33.51 21.16 1.97
C ILE A 48 34.28 20.63 3.19
N THR A 49 34.83 21.53 4.00
CA THR A 49 35.61 21.16 5.19
C THR A 49 34.78 20.35 6.20
N SER A 50 33.54 20.78 6.47
CA SER A 50 32.63 20.02 7.34
C SER A 50 32.25 18.65 6.75
N TYR A 51 32.06 18.56 5.43
CA TYR A 51 31.66 17.30 4.77
C TYR A 51 32.79 16.29 4.79
N LEU A 52 34.03 16.73 4.54
CA LEU A 52 35.22 15.89 4.65
C LEU A 52 35.40 15.37 6.09
N LEU A 53 35.25 16.24 7.09
CA LEU A 53 35.27 15.82 8.50
C LEU A 53 34.17 14.80 8.81
N TYR A 54 32.94 15.04 8.36
CA TYR A 54 31.83 14.11 8.54
C TYR A 54 32.10 12.72 7.95
N VAL A 55 32.65 12.66 6.72
CA VAL A 55 33.02 11.40 6.07
C VAL A 55 34.14 10.69 6.85
N SER A 56 35.18 11.42 7.27
CA SER A 56 36.30 10.89 8.06
C SER A 56 35.88 10.34 9.44
N PHE A 57 34.93 10.98 10.13
CA PHE A 57 34.41 10.54 11.43
C PHE A 57 33.43 9.36 11.36
N GLY A 58 33.22 8.77 10.17
CA GLY A 58 32.38 7.57 10.00
C GLY A 58 31.04 7.80 9.30
N GLY A 59 30.77 9.02 8.82
CA GLY A 59 29.58 9.37 8.04
C GLY A 59 29.44 8.62 6.71
N TRP A 60 30.53 8.01 6.22
CA TRP A 60 30.55 7.18 5.01
C TRP A 60 29.60 5.97 5.10
N ARG A 61 29.37 5.43 6.31
CA ARG A 61 28.43 4.30 6.51
C ARG A 61 26.99 4.70 6.16
N TYR A 62 26.57 5.92 6.51
CA TYR A 62 25.24 6.44 6.20
C TYR A 62 25.07 6.74 4.73
N GLN A 63 26.10 7.29 4.07
CA GLN A 63 26.07 7.53 2.64
C GLN A 63 25.91 6.22 1.87
N ARG A 64 26.64 5.17 2.26
CA ARG A 64 26.48 3.83 1.68
C ARG A 64 25.05 3.31 1.84
N VAL A 65 24.46 3.40 3.04
CA VAL A 65 23.06 2.98 3.28
C VAL A 65 22.09 3.82 2.45
N PHE A 66 22.31 5.14 2.36
CA PHE A 66 21.49 6.04 1.55
C PHE A 66 21.52 5.66 0.06
N PHE A 67 22.69 5.42 -0.53
CA PHE A 67 22.80 5.01 -1.94
C PHE A 67 22.22 3.62 -2.20
N LEU A 68 22.30 2.70 -1.23
CA LEU A 68 21.62 1.40 -1.35
C LEU A 68 20.09 1.53 -1.20
N THR A 69 19.62 2.50 -0.42
CA THR A 69 18.20 2.69 -0.11
C THR A 69 17.47 3.51 -1.16
N ILE A 70 18.15 4.49 -1.77
CA ILE A 70 17.53 5.43 -2.72
C ILE A 70 16.96 4.72 -3.94
N LEU A 71 17.61 3.65 -4.42
CA LEU A 71 17.10 2.87 -5.55
C LEU A 71 15.74 2.24 -5.22
N ARG A 72 15.62 1.63 -4.04
CA ARG A 72 14.36 1.05 -3.55
C ARG A 72 13.29 2.12 -3.38
N ASP A 73 13.65 3.26 -2.80
CA ASP A 73 12.71 4.33 -2.50
C ASP A 73 12.23 5.03 -3.79
N LEU A 74 13.09 5.16 -4.82
CA LEU A 74 12.70 5.64 -6.15
C LEU A 74 11.75 4.68 -6.87
N ILE A 75 11.94 3.37 -6.73
CA ILE A 75 10.98 2.37 -7.24
C ILE A 75 9.63 2.54 -6.52
N GLY A 76 9.66 2.71 -5.20
CA GLY A 76 8.47 2.99 -4.40
C GLY A 76 7.76 4.27 -4.83
N LEU A 77 8.50 5.36 -5.03
CA LEU A 77 7.99 6.65 -5.49
C LEU A 77 7.38 6.55 -6.89
N LYS A 78 8.05 5.86 -7.81
CA LYS A 78 7.53 5.59 -9.16
C LYS A 78 6.21 4.82 -9.09
N CYS A 79 6.14 3.76 -8.28
CA CYS A 79 4.91 2.99 -8.08
C CYS A 79 3.79 3.88 -7.51
N PHE A 80 4.10 4.69 -6.51
CA PHE A 80 3.15 5.62 -5.90
C PHE A 80 2.61 6.64 -6.91
N ILE A 81 3.49 7.28 -7.67
CA ILE A 81 3.11 8.25 -8.71
C ILE A 81 2.24 7.56 -9.77
N MET A 82 2.65 6.38 -10.25
CA MET A 82 1.90 5.61 -11.24
C MET A 82 0.49 5.26 -10.75
N VAL A 83 0.36 4.78 -9.50
CA VAL A 83 -0.94 4.45 -8.89
C VAL A 83 -1.79 5.70 -8.72
N ARG A 84 -1.22 6.81 -8.21
CA ARG A 84 -1.92 8.09 -8.05
C ARG A 84 -2.46 8.60 -9.38
N LEU A 85 -1.63 8.64 -10.42
CA LEU A 85 -2.05 9.05 -11.75
C LEU A 85 -3.13 8.12 -12.33
N SER A 86 -3.02 6.81 -12.10
CA SER A 86 -4.03 5.83 -12.55
C SER A 86 -5.37 6.03 -11.84
N ILE A 87 -5.38 6.32 -10.54
CA ILE A 87 -6.61 6.60 -9.77
C ILE A 87 -7.25 7.91 -10.25
N LEU A 88 -6.46 8.97 -10.44
CA LEU A 88 -6.94 10.25 -10.96
C LEU A 88 -7.55 10.09 -12.36
N TRP A 89 -6.92 9.28 -13.21
CA TRP A 89 -7.44 8.97 -14.55
C TRP A 89 -8.76 8.19 -14.50
N LEU A 90 -8.90 7.22 -13.59
CA LEU A 90 -10.16 6.49 -13.37
C LEU A 90 -11.27 7.41 -12.85
N GLN A 91 -10.96 8.32 -11.92
CA GLN A 91 -11.90 9.30 -11.41
C GLN A 91 -12.37 10.25 -12.52
N TRP A 92 -11.46 10.74 -13.35
CA TRP A 92 -11.80 11.65 -14.44
C TRP A 92 -12.64 10.98 -15.53
N THR A 93 -12.35 9.72 -15.85
CA THR A 93 -13.13 8.92 -16.83
C THR A 93 -14.41 8.32 -16.25
N LYS A 94 -14.69 8.52 -14.95
CA LYS A 94 -15.83 7.95 -14.19
C LYS A 94 -15.97 6.43 -14.37
N ARG A 95 -14.87 5.72 -14.63
CA ARG A 95 -14.88 4.26 -14.79
C ARG A 95 -14.99 3.57 -13.44
N THR A 96 -15.91 2.64 -13.34
CA THR A 96 -16.09 1.81 -12.15
C THR A 96 -15.23 0.53 -12.21
N PHE A 97 -15.08 -0.16 -11.08
CA PHE A 97 -14.42 -1.46 -11.07
C PHE A 97 -15.12 -2.47 -11.99
N ALA A 98 -16.46 -2.41 -12.07
CA ALA A 98 -17.25 -3.23 -12.99
C ALA A 98 -16.88 -3.00 -14.46
N ASP A 99 -16.62 -1.74 -14.87
CA ASP A 99 -16.20 -1.42 -16.24
C ASP A 99 -14.81 -1.95 -16.56
N MET A 100 -13.89 -1.89 -15.58
CA MET A 100 -12.57 -2.48 -15.68
C MET A 100 -12.64 -4.00 -15.81
N PHE A 101 -13.49 -4.65 -15.00
CA PHE A 101 -13.72 -6.08 -15.09
C PHE A 101 -14.28 -6.47 -16.46
N LYS A 102 -15.33 -5.80 -16.94
CA LYS A 102 -15.91 -6.03 -18.27
C LYS A 102 -14.88 -5.85 -19.39
N SER A 103 -14.04 -4.81 -19.29
CA SER A 103 -12.93 -4.58 -20.23
C SER A 103 -11.89 -5.72 -20.19
N THR A 104 -11.64 -6.27 -19.00
CA THR A 104 -10.73 -7.40 -18.79
C THR A 104 -11.28 -8.69 -19.37
N VAL A 105 -12.56 -8.99 -19.15
CA VAL A 105 -13.26 -10.13 -19.75
C VAL A 105 -13.20 -10.05 -21.27
N LYS A 106 -13.48 -8.88 -21.86
CA LYS A 106 -13.39 -8.66 -23.32
C LYS A 106 -11.98 -8.87 -23.87
N LYS A 107 -10.94 -8.45 -23.13
CA LYS A 107 -9.54 -8.57 -23.57
C LYS A 107 -8.98 -9.99 -23.40
N ARG A 108 -9.35 -10.68 -22.32
CA ARG A 108 -8.78 -11.99 -21.96
C ARG A 108 -9.57 -13.18 -22.47
N GLY A 109 -10.83 -12.99 -22.85
CA GLY A 109 -11.77 -14.05 -23.24
C GLY A 109 -12.59 -14.56 -22.06
N SER A 110 -13.85 -14.90 -22.32
CA SER A 110 -14.82 -15.41 -21.34
C SER A 110 -14.46 -16.80 -20.80
N GLU A 111 -13.81 -17.63 -21.61
CA GLU A 111 -13.47 -19.01 -21.27
C GLU A 111 -12.22 -19.11 -20.38
N LYS A 112 -11.43 -18.04 -20.28
CA LYS A 112 -10.22 -18.04 -19.47
C LYS A 112 -10.57 -18.18 -17.99
N VAL A 113 -9.79 -18.97 -17.28
CA VAL A 113 -9.94 -19.15 -15.84
C VAL A 113 -9.67 -17.83 -15.10
N ALA A 114 -10.59 -17.49 -14.19
CA ALA A 114 -10.49 -16.32 -13.32
C ALA A 114 -10.12 -16.69 -11.89
N ILE A 115 -10.71 -17.76 -11.34
CA ILE A 115 -10.53 -18.19 -9.95
C ILE A 115 -10.32 -19.70 -9.90
N TYR A 116 -9.29 -20.13 -9.18
CA TYR A 116 -9.10 -21.49 -8.71
C TYR A 116 -9.47 -21.55 -7.24
N PHE A 117 -10.40 -22.43 -6.86
CA PHE A 117 -10.81 -22.61 -5.48
C PHE A 117 -11.12 -24.08 -5.21
N GLU A 118 -10.26 -24.74 -4.44
CA GLU A 118 -10.34 -26.18 -4.17
C GLU A 118 -10.53 -26.97 -5.48
N ASN A 119 -11.62 -27.73 -5.59
CA ASN A 119 -11.97 -28.52 -6.78
C ASN A 119 -12.84 -27.75 -7.79
N GLN A 120 -13.01 -26.45 -7.61
CA GLN A 120 -13.81 -25.59 -8.47
C GLN A 120 -12.93 -24.64 -9.28
N VAL A 121 -13.28 -24.49 -10.56
CA VAL A 121 -12.65 -23.55 -11.47
C VAL A 121 -13.74 -22.64 -12.02
N TRP A 122 -13.56 -21.34 -11.85
CA TRP A 122 -14.50 -20.34 -12.36
C TRP A 122 -13.84 -19.57 -13.50
N THR A 123 -14.52 -19.52 -14.64
CA THR A 123 -14.09 -18.71 -15.78
C THR A 123 -14.53 -17.25 -15.62
N PHE A 124 -13.88 -16.36 -16.37
CA PHE A 124 -14.26 -14.94 -16.41
C PHE A 124 -15.73 -14.75 -16.82
N GLY A 125 -16.21 -15.55 -17.78
CA GLY A 125 -17.61 -15.52 -18.23
C GLY A 125 -18.59 -16.01 -17.16
N GLN A 126 -18.27 -17.11 -16.45
CA GLN A 126 -19.10 -17.61 -15.35
C GLN A 126 -19.18 -16.59 -14.21
N LEU A 127 -18.07 -15.97 -13.85
CA LEU A 127 -18.02 -14.94 -12.81
C LEU A 127 -18.79 -13.68 -13.23
N ASP A 128 -18.70 -13.27 -14.49
CA ASP A 128 -19.47 -12.14 -15.01
C ASP A 128 -20.98 -12.42 -14.99
N ALA A 129 -21.40 -13.61 -15.44
CA ALA A 129 -22.79 -14.03 -15.44
C ALA A 129 -23.36 -14.11 -14.02
N TYR A 130 -22.60 -14.68 -13.08
CA TYR A 130 -23.01 -14.75 -11.67
C TYR A 130 -23.12 -13.36 -11.04
N SER A 131 -22.14 -12.48 -11.25
CA SER A 131 -22.21 -11.10 -10.74
C SER A 131 -23.35 -10.29 -11.36
N ASN A 132 -23.72 -10.53 -12.62
CA ASN A 132 -24.91 -9.92 -13.24
C ASN A 132 -26.21 -10.40 -12.55
N LYS A 133 -26.31 -11.69 -12.20
CA LYS A 133 -27.45 -12.22 -11.43
C LYS A 133 -27.55 -11.56 -10.06
N VAL A 134 -26.43 -11.42 -9.35
CA VAL A 134 -26.41 -10.74 -8.05
C VAL A 134 -26.80 -9.26 -8.18
N ALA A 135 -26.27 -8.55 -9.18
CA ALA A 135 -26.62 -7.15 -9.41
C ALA A 135 -28.14 -6.97 -9.62
N ASN A 136 -28.74 -7.80 -10.47
CA ASN A 136 -30.18 -7.79 -10.71
C ASN A 136 -30.98 -8.11 -9.44
N TYR A 137 -30.50 -9.03 -8.61
CA TYR A 137 -31.13 -9.34 -7.33
C TYR A 137 -31.06 -8.15 -6.35
N LEU A 138 -29.90 -7.52 -6.20
CA LEU A 138 -29.73 -6.35 -5.32
C LEU A 138 -30.62 -5.18 -5.76
N VAL A 139 -30.72 -4.91 -7.06
CA VAL A 139 -31.64 -3.88 -7.59
C VAL A 139 -33.09 -4.22 -7.24
N LYS A 140 -33.51 -5.48 -7.36
CA LYS A 140 -34.86 -5.94 -6.95
C LYS A 140 -35.11 -5.79 -5.44
N CYS A 141 -34.08 -5.96 -4.63
CA CYS A 141 -34.14 -5.71 -3.18
C CYS A 141 -34.18 -4.22 -2.81
N GLY A 142 -34.07 -3.31 -3.79
CA GLY A 142 -34.18 -1.86 -3.57
C GLY A 142 -32.85 -1.16 -3.29
N PHE A 143 -31.71 -1.86 -3.41
CA PHE A 143 -30.39 -1.23 -3.25
C PHE A 143 -30.13 -0.19 -4.34
N LYS A 144 -29.58 0.95 -3.94
CA LYS A 144 -29.22 2.08 -4.79
C LYS A 144 -27.73 2.41 -4.67
N ARG A 145 -27.25 3.20 -5.62
CA ARG A 145 -25.89 3.71 -5.61
C ARG A 145 -25.65 4.52 -4.33
N GLY A 146 -24.57 4.20 -3.62
CA GLY A 146 -24.23 4.84 -2.35
C GLY A 146 -24.64 4.04 -1.11
N ASP A 147 -25.49 3.02 -1.28
CA ASP A 147 -25.82 2.12 -0.17
C ASP A 147 -24.62 1.23 0.19
N ILE A 148 -24.68 0.67 1.40
CA ILE A 148 -23.63 -0.20 1.95
C ILE A 148 -24.19 -1.62 2.10
N LEU A 149 -23.48 -2.60 1.56
CA LEU A 149 -23.75 -4.03 1.72
C LEU A 149 -22.65 -4.65 2.59
N LEU A 150 -23.02 -5.12 3.77
CA LEU A 150 -22.12 -5.92 4.62
C LEU A 150 -22.15 -7.38 4.16
N LEU A 151 -20.99 -7.88 3.74
CA LEU A 151 -20.83 -9.27 3.31
C LEU A 151 -20.17 -10.07 4.43
N PHE A 152 -20.94 -10.97 5.05
CA PHE A 152 -20.48 -11.89 6.10
C PHE A 152 -20.58 -13.32 5.60
N MET A 153 -19.47 -13.85 5.08
CA MET A 153 -19.41 -15.23 4.60
C MET A 153 -17.95 -15.72 4.55
N ASN A 154 -17.77 -17.03 4.52
CA ASN A 154 -16.44 -17.63 4.37
C ASN A 154 -15.84 -17.40 2.98
N SER A 155 -14.51 -17.49 2.87
CA SER A 155 -13.79 -17.36 1.60
C SER A 155 -14.25 -18.42 0.60
N CYS A 156 -15.03 -18.00 -0.40
CA CYS A 156 -15.48 -18.84 -1.50
C CYS A 156 -15.58 -18.02 -2.81
N PRO A 157 -15.64 -18.65 -4.01
CA PRO A 157 -15.71 -17.90 -5.28
C PRO A 157 -16.94 -17.00 -5.39
N ALA A 158 -18.06 -17.42 -4.79
CA ALA A 158 -19.29 -16.65 -4.74
C ALA A 158 -19.09 -15.30 -4.03
N TYR A 159 -18.19 -15.22 -3.06
CA TYR A 159 -17.81 -13.98 -2.38
C TYR A 159 -17.40 -12.89 -3.38
N ILE A 160 -16.50 -13.25 -4.32
CA ILE A 160 -15.99 -12.34 -5.34
C ILE A 160 -17.11 -11.96 -6.30
N GLY A 161 -17.97 -12.92 -6.65
CA GLY A 161 -19.14 -12.70 -7.50
C GLY A 161 -20.16 -11.73 -6.89
N ILE A 162 -20.44 -11.85 -5.59
CA ILE A 162 -21.36 -10.95 -4.87
C ILE A 162 -20.77 -9.55 -4.78
N TRP A 163 -19.49 -9.45 -4.42
CA TRP A 163 -18.76 -8.19 -4.39
C TRP A 163 -18.77 -7.48 -5.75
N LEU A 164 -18.51 -8.21 -6.85
CA LEU A 164 -18.61 -7.69 -8.22
C LEU A 164 -20.03 -7.25 -8.58
N GLY A 165 -21.05 -8.01 -8.16
CA GLY A 165 -22.46 -7.67 -8.38
C GLY A 165 -22.85 -6.36 -7.68
N ALA A 166 -22.45 -6.20 -6.42
CA ALA A 166 -22.65 -4.95 -5.68
C ALA A 166 -21.91 -3.76 -6.32
N ALA A 167 -20.66 -3.97 -6.77
CA ALA A 167 -19.89 -2.96 -7.47
C ALA A 167 -20.55 -2.52 -8.80
N LYS A 168 -21.25 -3.42 -9.50
CA LYS A 168 -22.04 -3.11 -10.72
C LYS A 168 -23.24 -2.21 -10.43
N VAL A 169 -23.88 -2.37 -9.26
CA VAL A 169 -25.00 -1.51 -8.82
C VAL A 169 -24.49 -0.16 -8.27
N GLY A 170 -23.21 -0.10 -7.88
CA GLY A 170 -22.61 1.07 -7.22
C GLY A 170 -22.83 1.08 -5.70
N VAL A 171 -23.03 -0.10 -5.12
CA VAL A 171 -23.15 -0.33 -3.69
C VAL A 171 -21.76 -0.58 -3.12
N ALA A 172 -21.39 0.13 -2.05
CA ALA A 172 -20.15 -0.08 -1.33
C ALA A 172 -20.24 -1.36 -0.50
N THR A 173 -19.21 -2.18 -0.49
CA THR A 173 -19.22 -3.48 0.19
C THR A 173 -18.27 -3.49 1.37
N GLY A 174 -18.81 -3.69 2.57
CA GLY A 174 -18.02 -3.94 3.77
C GLY A 174 -17.73 -5.43 3.89
N LEU A 175 -16.46 -5.79 3.84
CA LEU A 175 -16.00 -7.17 3.82
C LEU A 175 -15.60 -7.60 5.23
N ILE A 176 -16.43 -8.40 5.90
CA ILE A 176 -16.14 -8.85 7.27
C ILE A 176 -15.44 -10.20 7.20
N ASN A 177 -14.19 -10.23 7.68
CA ASN A 177 -13.43 -11.48 7.76
C ASN A 177 -13.99 -12.38 8.87
N THR A 178 -14.45 -13.57 8.50
CA THR A 178 -15.02 -14.56 9.43
C THR A 178 -13.99 -15.23 10.34
N ASN A 179 -12.68 -15.08 10.07
CA ASN A 179 -11.59 -15.64 10.89
C ASN A 179 -11.15 -14.75 12.06
N LEU A 180 -11.81 -13.61 12.30
CA LEU A 180 -11.44 -12.71 13.40
C LEU A 180 -11.89 -13.29 14.74
N CYS A 181 -10.92 -13.64 15.61
CA CYS A 181 -11.19 -14.01 17.00
C CYS A 181 -11.82 -12.85 17.78
N LYS A 182 -12.77 -13.19 18.65
CA LYS A 182 -13.80 -12.38 19.34
C LYS A 182 -13.46 -10.94 19.79
N GLY A 183 -12.19 -10.55 19.97
CA GLY A 183 -11.80 -9.20 20.41
C GLY A 183 -11.73 -8.13 19.31
N SER A 184 -11.50 -8.51 18.04
CA SER A 184 -11.30 -7.53 16.95
C SER A 184 -12.56 -7.19 16.16
N LEU A 185 -13.65 -7.96 16.33
CA LEU A 185 -14.89 -7.77 15.57
C LEU A 185 -15.66 -6.50 16.01
N ILE A 186 -15.55 -6.14 17.30
CA ILE A 186 -16.28 -5.02 17.90
C ILE A 186 -15.77 -3.66 17.38
N ASN A 187 -14.50 -3.56 16.98
CA ASN A 187 -13.91 -2.31 16.48
C ASN A 187 -14.01 -2.14 14.95
N SER A 188 -14.67 -3.08 14.25
CA SER A 188 -14.75 -3.11 12.79
C SER A 188 -16.16 -2.88 12.23
N ILE A 189 -17.15 -2.70 13.13
CA ILE A 189 -18.55 -2.34 12.84
C ILE A 189 -18.70 -0.86 13.19
#